data_AF-A0A8B3S1C9-F1
#
_entry.id   AF-A0A8B3S1C9-F1
#
_cell.length_a   1.000
_cell.length_b   1.000
_cell.length_c   1.000
_cell.angle_alpha   90.00
_cell.angle_beta   90.00
_cell.angle_gamma   90.00
#
_symmetry.space_group_name_H-M   'P 1'
#
loop_
_entity.id
_entity.type
_entity.pdbx_description
1 polymer ?
#
loop_
_entity_poly.entity_id
_entity_poly.type
_entity_poly.pdbx_seq_one_letter_code
_entity_poly.pdbx_strand_id
1 'polypeptide(L)' 'MMAIKGLNDVEKVIKGSKVLIMGLTYKENVPDTRESPVREIVRVLEDFGVDVYGLILC' A
#
# COMPACT_ATOMS: atom_id res chain seq x y z
N MET A 1 10.06 5.11 4.53
CA MET A 1 8.99 4.56 3.66
C MET A 1 9.59 4.16 2.32
N MET A 2 9.74 2.86 2.06
CA MET A 2 10.43 2.37 0.85
C MET A 2 9.64 2.66 -0.45
N ALA A 3 8.31 2.69 -0.38
CA ALA A 3 7.45 2.95 -1.55
C ALA A 3 7.65 4.36 -2.16
N ILE A 4 7.73 5.41 -1.32
CA ILE A 4 7.98 6.78 -1.80
C ILE A 4 9.37 6.88 -2.44
N LYS A 5 10.37 6.25 -1.82
CA LYS A 5 11.73 6.25 -2.35
C LYS A 5 11.77 5.55 -3.71
N GLY A 6 11.10 4.40 -3.86
CA GLY A 6 11.00 3.69 -5.13
C GLY A 6 10.32 4.50 -6.23
N LEU A 7 9.27 5.27 -5.92
CA LEU A 7 8.64 6.20 -6.87
C LEU A 7 9.59 7.32 -7.29
N ASN A 8 10.34 7.89 -6.34
CA ASN A 8 11.29 8.95 -6.61
C ASN A 8 12.51 8.46 -7.43
N ASP A 9 12.98 7.24 -7.16
CA ASP A 9 14.11 6.64 -7.88
C ASP A 9 13.80 6.40 -9.38
N VAL A 10 12.51 6.29 -9.74
CA VAL A 10 12.05 6.19 -11.14
C VAL A 10 11.44 7.49 -11.67
N GLU A 11 11.67 8.61 -10.97
CA GLU A 11 11.18 9.95 -11.33
C GLU A 11 9.64 10.02 -11.52
N LYS A 12 8.89 9.15 -10.84
CA LYS A 12 7.43 9.15 -10.86
C LYS A 12 6.89 10.19 -9.88
N VAL A 13 5.95 11.00 -10.37
CA VAL A 13 5.18 11.91 -9.52
C VAL A 13 4.39 11.11 -8.49
N ILE A 14 4.61 11.40 -7.20
CA ILE A 14 3.96 10.68 -6.10
C ILE A 14 2.44 10.87 -6.17
N LYS A 15 1.97 12.12 -6.26
CA LYS A 15 0.55 12.45 -6.34
C LYS A 15 -0.06 11.91 -7.64
N GLY A 16 -1.15 11.14 -7.53
CA GLY A 16 -1.81 10.48 -8.66
C GLY A 16 -1.11 9.22 -9.15
N SER A 17 -0.03 8.78 -8.49
CA SER A 17 0.52 7.45 -8.75
C SER A 17 -0.42 6.38 -8.22
N LYS A 18 -0.44 5.23 -8.90
CA LYS A 18 -1.19 4.05 -8.51
C LYS A 18 -0.25 3.02 -7.90
N VAL A 19 -0.54 2.58 -6.68
CA VAL A 19 0.26 1.58 -5.96
C VAL A 19 -0.61 0.38 -5.63
N LEU A 20 -0.18 -0.81 -6.05
CA LEU A 20 -0.80 -2.07 -5.69
C LEU A 20 -0.04 -2.72 -4.55
N ILE A 21 -0.71 -2.93 -3.42
CA ILE A 21 -0.20 -3.71 -2.29
C ILE A 21 -0.72 -5.14 -2.41
N MET A 22 0.20 -6.08 -2.59
CA MET A 22 -0.10 -7.51 -2.66
C MET A 22 0.24 -8.19 -1.34
N GLY A 23 -0.68 -9.00 -0.79
CA GLY A 23 -0.45 -9.73 0.47
C GLY A 23 -0.90 -8.94 1.71
N LEU A 24 -2.17 -8.54 1.75
CA LEU A 24 -2.75 -7.77 2.85
C LEU A 24 -2.92 -8.55 4.18
N THR A 25 -2.76 -9.88 4.15
CA THR A 25 -3.09 -10.78 5.25
C THR A 25 -1.84 -11.19 6.03
N TYR A 26 -1.90 -11.05 7.35
CA TYR A 26 -0.83 -11.50 8.27
C TYR A 26 -0.89 -13.03 8.52
N LYS A 27 -2.01 -13.68 8.17
CA LYS A 27 -2.23 -15.13 8.21
C LYS A 27 -2.93 -15.57 6.93
N GLU A 28 -2.45 -16.65 6.30
CA GLU A 28 -3.17 -17.33 5.21
C GLU A 28 -4.60 -17.66 5.68
N ASN A 29 -5.61 -17.38 4.85
CA ASN A 29 -7.04 -17.68 5.11
C ASN A 29 -7.77 -16.94 6.24
N VAL A 30 -7.26 -15.81 6.76
CA VAL A 30 -8.04 -14.98 7.71
C VAL A 30 -8.34 -13.61 7.08
N PRO A 31 -9.60 -13.26 6.77
CA PRO A 31 -9.98 -11.97 6.21
C PRO A 31 -9.91 -10.81 7.22
N ASP A 32 -9.16 -10.96 8.31
CA ASP A 32 -9.07 -9.95 9.36
C ASP A 32 -8.02 -8.89 8.99
N THR A 33 -8.48 -7.84 8.34
CA THR A 33 -7.69 -6.66 7.97
C THR A 33 -7.67 -5.60 9.06
N ARG A 34 -8.34 -5.83 10.21
CA ARG A 34 -8.52 -4.81 11.27
C ARG A 34 -7.23 -4.45 11.99
N GLU A 35 -6.32 -5.41 12.13
CA GLU A 35 -4.99 -5.22 12.73
C GLU A 35 -3.85 -5.30 11.71
N SER A 36 -4.15 -5.30 10.41
CA SER A 36 -3.11 -5.41 9.39
C SER A 36 -2.20 -4.16 9.44
N PRO A 37 -0.87 -4.31 9.58
CA PRO A 37 0.07 -3.19 9.56
C PRO A 37 0.03 -2.42 8.23
N VAL A 38 -0.58 -3.01 7.20
CA VAL A 38 -0.79 -2.37 5.90
C VAL A 38 -1.74 -1.17 6.01
N ARG A 39 -2.66 -1.12 6.99
CA ARG A 39 -3.62 -0.02 7.12
C ARG A 39 -2.96 1.34 7.38
N GLU A 40 -1.87 1.34 8.13
CA GLU A 40 -1.09 2.56 8.38
C GLU A 40 -0.31 2.99 7.13
N ILE A 41 0.22 2.03 6.37
CA ILE A 41 0.90 2.30 5.09
C ILE A 41 -0.08 2.89 4.06
N VAL A 42 -1.29 2.34 3.97
CA VAL A 42 -2.35 2.83 3.08
C VAL A 42 -2.69 4.27 3.43
N ARG A 43 -2.96 4.58 4.71
CA ARG A 43 -3.25 5.95 5.16
C ARG A 43 -2.17 6.94 4.75
N VAL A 44 -0.91 6.60 4.99
CA VAL A 44 0.19 7.50 4.64
C VAL A 44 0.26 7.72 3.12
N LEU A 45 0.13 6.66 2.32
CA LEU A 45 0.11 6.77 0.86
C LEU A 45 -1.06 7.64 0.36
N GLU A 46 -2.26 7.45 0.91
CA GLU A 46 -3.43 8.26 0.58
C GLU A 46 -3.23 9.74 0.97
N ASP A 47 -2.59 10.04 2.10
CA ASP A 47 -2.24 11.41 2.51
C ASP A 47 -1.27 12.09 1.51
N PHE A 48 -0.42 11.30 0.84
CA PHE A 48 0.42 11.78 -0.26
C PHE A 48 -0.32 11.91 -1.60
N GLY A 49 -1.63 11.59 -1.63
CA GLY A 49 -2.46 11.60 -2.83
C GLY A 49 -2.16 10.47 -3.80
N VAL A 50 -1.69 9.32 -3.29
CA VAL A 50 -1.47 8.09 -4.06
C VAL A 50 -2.77 7.27 -4.06
N ASP A 51 -3.14 6.73 -5.22
CA ASP A 51 -4.25 5.78 -5.35
C ASP A 51 -3.75 4.39 -4.94
N VAL A 52 -4.24 3.87 -3.82
CA VAL A 52 -3.81 2.58 -3.26
C VAL A 52 -4.82 1.49 -3.58
N TYR A 53 -4.35 0.39 -4.15
CA TYR A 53 -5.12 -0.83 -4.38
C TYR A 53 -4.57 -1.96 -3.53
N GLY A 54 -5.45 -2.82 -3.02
CA GLY A 54 -5.08 -3.92 -2.14
C GLY A 54 -5.55 -5.25 -2.70
N LEU A 55 -4.64 -6.21 -2.82
CA LEU A 55 -4.97 -7.59 -3.15
C LEU A 55 -4.76 -8.48 -1.92
N ILE A 56 -5.83 -9.13 -1.49
CA ILE A 56 -5.78 -10.20 -0.51
C ILE A 56 -5.37 -11.47 -1.28
N LEU A 57 -4.15 -11.94 -1.03
CA LEU A 57 -3.74 -13.28 -1.44
C LEU A 57 -4.32 -14.24 -0.39
N CYS A 58 -5.31 -15.01 -0.80
CA CYS A 58 -5.91 -16.09 -0.01
C CYS A 58 -5.32 -17.42 -0.45
#